data_AF-A0A959B9G4-F1
#
_entry.id   AF-A0A959B9G4-F1
#
_cell.length_a   1.000
_cell.length_b   1.000
_cell.length_c   1.000
_cell.angle_alpha   90.00
_cell.angle_beta   90.00
_cell.angle_gamma   90.00
#
_symmetry.space_group_name_H-M   'P 1'
#
loop_
_entity.id
_entity.type
_entity.pdbx_description
1 polymer ?
#
loop_
_entity_poly.entity_id
_entity_poly.type
_entity_poly.pdbx_seq_one_letter_code
_entity_poly.pdbx_strand_id
1 'polypeptide(L)'
;MKTVITLAALCFYLQSAFLQPAFRGGQISVQLVGDCVTSLTVRGTLVSYFQANSPADIPDNLELCWGDGACTALPKVSQGLLKNQLYRTVYEALHTYPSSGTYVLSYSDCCYANDIISFQNQAGVSILLQQEYRIPDAQVEGCNSNPVFLQPPVDIGQPGRPF
;
A
#
# COMPACT_ATOMS: atom_id res chain seq x y z
N MET A 1 8.16 29.35 47.67
CA MET A 1 8.57 28.25 46.76
C MET A 1 7.33 27.60 46.14
N LYS A 2 6.68 28.23 45.16
CA LYS A 2 5.49 27.66 44.49
C LYS A 2 5.44 27.93 42.96
N THR A 3 6.52 28.44 42.37
CA THR A 3 6.47 29.02 41.02
C THR A 3 7.38 28.32 39.99
N VAL A 4 8.02 27.20 40.34
CA VAL A 4 9.01 26.54 39.47
C VAL A 4 8.48 25.25 38.82
N ILE A 5 7.36 24.69 39.30
CA ILE A 5 6.89 23.36 38.85
C ILE A 5 5.96 23.46 37.61
N THR A 6 5.41 24.62 37.28
CA THR A 6 4.47 24.77 36.16
C THR A 6 5.11 24.89 34.77
N LEU A 7 6.43 25.09 34.65
CA LEU A 7 7.09 25.19 33.34
C LEU A 7 7.46 23.82 32.73
N ALA A 8 7.67 22.79 33.55
CA ALA A 8 8.05 21.45 33.08
C ALA A 8 6.87 20.67 32.46
N ALA A 9 5.64 20.96 32.90
CA ALA A 9 4.44 20.32 32.38
C ALA A 9 3.98 20.85 31.01
N LEU A 10 4.43 22.05 30.61
CA LEU A 10 4.13 22.62 29.29
C LEU A 10 5.04 22.04 28.18
N CYS A 11 6.19 21.47 28.55
CA CYS A 11 7.16 20.91 27.61
C CYS A 11 6.79 19.50 27.11
N PHE A 12 5.90 18.78 27.81
CA PHE A 12 5.38 17.47 27.40
C PHE A 12 4.20 17.56 26.40
N TYR A 13 3.72 18.76 26.09
CA TYR A 13 2.67 18.99 25.07
C TYR A 13 3.21 19.32 23.68
N LEU A 14 4.53 19.34 23.49
CA LEU A 14 5.11 19.20 22.15
C LEU A 14 4.99 17.72 21.77
N GLN A 15 3.75 17.28 21.52
CA GLN A 15 3.49 16.07 20.77
C GLN A 15 4.28 16.21 19.48
N SER A 16 5.28 15.35 19.34
CA SER A 16 5.95 15.12 18.07
C SER A 16 4.87 14.93 17.03
N ALA A 17 4.72 15.92 16.14
CA ALA A 17 4.02 15.70 14.89
C ALA A 17 4.83 14.64 14.16
N PHE A 18 4.51 13.37 14.40
CA PHE A 18 5.00 12.29 13.58
C PHE A 18 4.47 12.61 12.19
N LEU A 19 5.37 13.08 11.33
CA LEU A 19 5.09 13.15 9.90
C LEU A 19 4.86 11.69 9.49
N GLN A 20 3.58 11.33 9.32
CA GLN A 20 3.23 10.01 8.82
C GLN A 20 3.86 9.83 7.44
N PRO A 21 4.35 8.63 7.12
CA PRO A 21 4.86 8.34 5.79
C PRO A 21 3.75 8.65 4.78
N ALA A 22 4.07 9.46 3.79
CA ALA A 22 3.03 9.91 2.88
C ALA A 22 2.96 8.99 1.67
N PHE A 23 1.81 8.33 1.52
CA PHE A 23 1.57 7.37 0.45
C PHE A 23 1.56 8.06 -0.92
N ARG A 24 2.39 7.57 -1.84
CA ARG A 24 2.55 8.10 -3.21
C ARG A 24 1.88 7.21 -4.26
N GLY A 25 1.45 6.02 -3.89
CA GLY A 25 0.79 5.07 -4.77
C GLY A 25 1.29 3.65 -4.57
N GLY A 26 0.83 2.75 -5.43
CA GLY A 26 1.18 1.33 -5.36
C GLY A 26 0.42 0.48 -6.36
N GLN A 27 0.58 -0.83 -6.23
CA GLN A 27 -0.15 -1.83 -7.00
C GLN A 27 -0.49 -3.03 -6.13
N ILE A 28 -1.60 -3.70 -6.46
CA ILE A 28 -1.94 -5.01 -5.95
C ILE A 28 -1.76 -5.99 -7.11
N SER A 29 -1.03 -7.08 -6.88
CA SER A 29 -0.88 -8.17 -7.83
C SER A 29 -1.22 -9.50 -7.15
N VAL A 30 -1.76 -10.42 -7.93
CA VAL A 30 -2.27 -11.70 -7.43
C VAL A 30 -1.73 -12.81 -8.31
N GLN A 31 -1.18 -13.84 -7.66
CA GLN A 31 -0.67 -15.04 -8.31
C GLN A 31 -1.33 -16.27 -7.69
N LEU A 32 -1.84 -17.17 -8.52
CA LEU A 32 -2.37 -18.45 -8.06
C LEU A 32 -1.23 -19.35 -7.53
N VAL A 33 -1.44 -20.01 -6.41
CA VAL A 33 -0.46 -20.88 -5.76
C VAL A 33 -0.96 -22.31 -5.75
N GLY A 34 -0.17 -23.24 -6.26
CA GLY A 34 -0.53 -24.66 -6.37
C GLY A 34 -1.03 -25.03 -7.75
N ASP A 35 -1.84 -26.09 -7.82
CA ASP A 35 -2.41 -26.59 -9.07
C ASP A 35 -3.46 -25.60 -9.59
N CYS A 36 -3.27 -25.08 -10.80
CA CYS A 36 -4.12 -24.03 -11.35
C CYS A 36 -5.55 -24.49 -11.68
N VAL A 37 -5.79 -25.81 -11.71
CA VAL A 37 -7.11 -26.40 -11.96
C VAL A 37 -7.94 -26.52 -10.69
N THR A 38 -7.29 -26.72 -9.54
CA THR A 38 -7.99 -27.07 -8.28
C THR A 38 -7.73 -26.11 -7.14
N SER A 39 -6.68 -25.28 -7.23
CA SER A 39 -6.34 -24.34 -6.18
C SER A 39 -7.26 -23.13 -6.19
N LEU A 40 -7.64 -22.72 -4.99
CA LEU A 40 -8.27 -21.42 -4.70
C LEU A 40 -7.34 -20.53 -3.88
N THR A 41 -6.11 -20.98 -3.65
CA THR A 41 -5.11 -20.25 -2.88
C THR A 41 -4.32 -19.33 -3.78
N VAL A 42 -4.24 -18.07 -3.39
CA VAL A 42 -3.48 -17.03 -4.09
C VAL A 42 -2.43 -16.44 -3.17
N ARG A 43 -1.37 -15.90 -3.77
CA ARG A 43 -0.46 -14.95 -3.15
C ARG A 43 -0.86 -13.55 -3.59
N GLY A 44 -1.33 -12.76 -2.63
CA GLY A 44 -1.51 -11.32 -2.82
C GLY A 44 -0.20 -10.61 -2.53
N THR A 45 0.20 -9.72 -3.43
CA THR A 45 1.38 -8.87 -3.29
C THR A 45 0.97 -7.42 -3.41
N LEU A 46 1.15 -6.64 -2.35
CA LEU A 46 0.95 -5.20 -2.33
C LEU A 46 2.32 -4.52 -2.40
N VAL A 47 2.56 -3.77 -3.46
CA VAL A 47 3.75 -2.92 -3.57
C VAL A 47 3.32 -1.49 -3.32
N SER A 48 3.91 -0.85 -2.31
CA SER A 48 3.65 0.55 -1.96
C SER A 48 4.85 1.43 -2.23
N TYR A 49 4.57 2.72 -2.41
CA TYR A 49 5.55 3.80 -2.49
C TYR A 49 5.21 4.83 -1.42
N PHE A 50 6.09 4.98 -0.43
CA PHE A 50 5.92 5.94 0.66
C PHE A 50 7.06 6.94 0.65
N GLN A 51 6.75 8.21 0.82
CA GLN A 51 7.76 9.23 1.09
C GLN A 51 7.89 9.42 2.60
N ALA A 52 9.08 9.18 3.16
CA ALA A 52 9.30 9.18 4.60
C ALA A 52 10.70 9.64 4.98
N ASN A 53 10.89 10.18 6.19
CA ASN A 53 12.21 10.65 6.62
C ASN A 53 13.15 9.49 6.94
N SER A 54 12.60 8.40 7.47
CA SER A 54 13.32 7.20 7.87
C SER A 54 12.66 5.95 7.30
N PRO A 55 13.42 4.89 6.99
CA PRO A 55 12.85 3.59 6.65
C PRO A 55 11.97 3.00 7.76
N ALA A 56 12.20 3.37 9.03
CA ALA A 56 11.44 2.91 10.18
C ALA A 56 10.03 3.54 10.28
N ASP A 57 9.80 4.64 9.55
CA ASP A 57 8.48 5.27 9.51
C ASP A 57 7.50 4.47 8.62
N ILE A 58 8.00 3.53 7.82
CA ILE A 58 7.20 2.72 6.89
C ILE A 58 6.52 1.57 7.66
N PRO A 59 5.18 1.39 7.55
CA PRO A 59 4.46 0.36 8.27
C PRO A 59 5.03 -1.04 8.02
N ASP A 60 5.08 -1.87 9.06
CA ASP A 60 5.52 -3.27 8.95
C ASP A 60 4.45 -4.19 8.36
N ASN A 61 3.19 -3.77 8.39
CA ASN A 61 2.07 -4.51 7.79
C ASN A 61 1.09 -3.55 7.14
N LEU A 62 0.42 -4.00 6.08
CA LEU A 62 -0.70 -3.31 5.45
C LEU A 62 -1.90 -4.26 5.35
N GLU A 63 -3.10 -3.77 5.65
CA GLU A 63 -4.32 -4.57 5.57
C GLU A 63 -4.88 -4.60 4.14
N LEU A 64 -4.94 -5.79 3.54
CA LEU A 64 -5.55 -6.01 2.23
C LEU A 64 -6.89 -6.71 2.42
N CYS A 65 -7.96 -6.15 1.85
CA CYS A 65 -9.25 -6.80 1.77
C CYS A 65 -9.36 -7.58 0.46
N TRP A 66 -9.77 -8.86 0.54
CA TRP A 66 -9.70 -9.81 -0.57
C TRP A 66 -10.91 -9.79 -1.50
N GLY A 67 -11.97 -9.07 -1.14
CA GLY A 67 -13.22 -8.98 -1.90
C GLY A 67 -14.24 -10.08 -1.61
N ASP A 68 -13.96 -10.97 -0.66
CA ASP A 68 -14.86 -12.04 -0.19
C ASP A 68 -15.35 -11.82 1.25
N GLY A 69 -15.10 -10.63 1.81
CA GLY A 69 -15.41 -10.26 3.19
C GLY A 69 -14.25 -10.48 4.16
N ALA A 70 -13.17 -11.15 3.75
CA ALA A 70 -11.96 -11.27 4.55
C ALA A 70 -10.99 -10.11 4.25
N CYS A 71 -10.31 -9.64 5.30
CA CYS A 71 -9.13 -8.78 5.18
C CYS A 71 -7.97 -9.40 5.97
N THR A 72 -6.75 -9.19 5.51
CA THR A 72 -5.54 -9.78 6.12
C THR A 72 -4.43 -8.75 6.17
N ALA A 73 -3.73 -8.72 7.30
CA ALA A 73 -2.49 -7.95 7.42
C ALA A 73 -1.38 -8.66 6.63
N LEU A 74 -0.90 -8.03 5.56
CA LEU A 74 0.24 -8.48 4.78
C LEU A 74 1.52 -7.98 5.46
N PRO A 75 2.42 -8.86 5.91
CA PRO A 75 3.71 -8.47 6.45
C PRO A 75 4.66 -7.94 5.37
N LYS A 76 5.50 -6.99 5.76
CA LYS A 76 6.57 -6.43 4.95
C LYS A 76 7.63 -7.50 4.67
N VAL A 77 7.86 -7.78 3.39
CA VAL A 77 8.83 -8.77 2.91
C VAL A 77 10.13 -8.10 2.49
N SER A 78 10.05 -6.93 1.87
CA SER A 78 11.23 -6.16 1.47
C SER A 78 10.95 -4.67 1.41
N GLN A 79 12.00 -3.87 1.59
CA GLN A 79 11.97 -2.42 1.49
C GLN A 79 13.25 -1.91 0.84
N GLY A 80 13.12 -0.96 -0.07
CA GLY A 80 14.25 -0.33 -0.75
C GLY A 80 14.06 1.18 -0.87
N LEU A 81 15.12 1.92 -0.58
CA LEU A 81 15.16 3.36 -0.82
C LEU A 81 15.36 3.61 -2.33
N LEU A 82 14.47 4.40 -2.92
CA LEU A 82 14.62 5.00 -4.25
C LEU A 82 15.23 6.41 -4.08
N LYS A 83 14.99 7.31 -5.04
CA LYS A 83 15.39 8.72 -4.95
C LYS A 83 14.46 9.53 -4.03
N ASN A 84 14.95 10.65 -3.51
CA ASN A 84 14.14 11.65 -2.79
C ASN A 84 13.31 11.09 -1.62
N GLN A 85 13.93 10.25 -0.78
CA GLN A 85 13.26 9.68 0.41
C GLN A 85 11.99 8.86 0.09
N LEU A 86 11.87 8.40 -1.15
CA LEU A 86 10.80 7.52 -1.59
C LEU A 86 11.22 6.07 -1.35
N TYR A 87 10.44 5.31 -0.60
CA TYR A 87 10.67 3.91 -0.32
C TYR A 87 9.69 3.06 -1.11
N ARG A 88 10.22 2.06 -1.81
CA ARG A 88 9.44 0.97 -2.39
C ARG A 88 9.39 -0.16 -1.38
N THR A 89 8.20 -0.58 -1.00
CA THR A 89 8.01 -1.65 -0.01
C THR A 89 7.08 -2.72 -0.58
N VAL A 90 7.41 -3.99 -0.32
CA VAL A 90 6.64 -5.15 -0.78
C VAL A 90 6.08 -5.87 0.43
N TYR A 91 4.78 -6.15 0.38
CA TYR A 91 4.05 -6.91 1.38
C TYR A 91 3.37 -8.09 0.71
N GLU A 92 3.39 -9.26 1.34
CA GLU A 92 2.82 -10.48 0.76
C GLU A 92 2.09 -11.33 1.80
N ALA A 93 0.98 -11.94 1.40
CA ALA A 93 0.28 -12.96 2.17
C ALA A 93 -0.39 -13.98 1.25
N LEU A 94 -0.67 -15.15 1.80
CA LEU A 94 -1.51 -16.15 1.16
C LEU A 94 -2.97 -15.98 1.60
N HIS A 95 -3.89 -16.23 0.68
CA HIS A 95 -5.33 -16.26 0.94
C HIS A 95 -5.98 -17.38 0.14
N THR A 96 -7.00 -18.01 0.70
CA THR A 96 -7.76 -19.07 0.02
C THR A 96 -9.20 -18.64 -0.13
N TYR A 97 -9.63 -18.45 -1.38
CA TYR A 97 -11.01 -18.10 -1.68
C TYR A 97 -11.96 -19.28 -1.45
N PRO A 98 -13.22 -19.02 -1.04
CA PRO A 98 -14.20 -20.09 -0.80
C PRO A 98 -14.71 -20.74 -2.09
N SER A 99 -14.61 -20.05 -3.24
CA SER A 99 -15.06 -20.53 -4.53
C SER A 99 -14.26 -19.90 -5.67
N SER A 100 -14.43 -20.40 -6.89
CA SER A 100 -14.00 -19.67 -8.09
C SER A 100 -14.92 -18.46 -8.31
N GLY A 101 -14.39 -17.37 -8.87
CA GLY A 101 -15.13 -16.14 -9.09
C GLY A 101 -14.24 -14.94 -9.41
N THR A 102 -14.88 -13.78 -9.50
CA THR A 102 -14.22 -12.48 -9.62
C THR A 102 -14.28 -11.75 -8.28
N TYR A 103 -13.14 -11.29 -7.82
CA TYR A 103 -12.96 -10.59 -6.55
C TYR A 103 -12.32 -9.23 -6.77
N VAL A 104 -12.77 -8.24 -6.02
CA VAL A 104 -12.15 -6.90 -6.02
C VAL A 104 -11.34 -6.76 -4.75
N LEU A 105 -10.02 -6.87 -4.90
CA LEU A 105 -9.09 -6.64 -3.81
C LEU A 105 -8.96 -5.13 -3.60
N SER A 106 -8.87 -4.71 -2.35
CA SER A 106 -8.75 -3.30 -2.01
C SER A 106 -7.83 -3.03 -0.83
N TYR A 107 -7.13 -1.90 -0.92
CA TYR A 107 -6.33 -1.34 0.17
C TYR A 107 -6.54 0.18 0.18
N SER A 108 -6.77 0.73 1.36
CA SER A 108 -6.95 2.17 1.55
C SER A 108 -5.91 2.69 2.55
N ASP A 109 -5.23 3.77 2.19
CA ASP A 109 -4.25 4.42 3.05
C ASP A 109 -4.62 5.88 3.28
N CYS A 110 -4.58 6.33 4.54
CA CYS A 110 -4.57 7.75 4.89
C CYS A 110 -3.16 8.14 5.34
N CYS A 111 -2.57 9.24 4.89
CA CYS A 111 -3.13 10.31 4.08
C CYS A 111 -2.15 10.72 2.98
N TYR A 112 -2.66 11.26 1.86
CA TYR A 112 -1.80 11.79 0.81
C TYR A 112 -0.86 12.88 1.34
N ALA A 113 0.30 13.10 0.71
CA ALA A 113 1.15 14.23 1.09
C ALA A 113 0.53 15.58 0.77
N ASN A 114 0.77 16.58 1.60
CA ASN A 114 0.20 17.91 1.37
C ASN A 114 0.78 18.65 0.14
N ASP A 115 1.65 18.01 -0.65
CA ASP A 115 2.38 18.58 -1.78
C ASP A 115 1.78 18.28 -3.17
N ILE A 116 0.69 17.50 -3.30
CA ILE A 116 -0.06 17.44 -4.59
C ILE A 116 -0.89 18.70 -4.77
N ILE A 117 -0.49 19.46 -5.78
CA ILE A 117 -1.12 20.70 -6.24
C ILE A 117 -2.59 20.48 -6.64
N SER A 118 -2.95 19.32 -7.19
CA SER A 118 -4.33 19.00 -7.61
C SER A 118 -5.32 18.84 -6.44
N PHE A 119 -4.83 18.65 -5.21
CA PHE A 119 -5.67 18.43 -4.01
C PHE A 119 -5.52 19.55 -2.98
N GLN A 120 -5.15 20.77 -3.42
CA GLN A 120 -4.97 21.92 -2.53
C GLN A 120 -6.12 22.03 -1.50
N ASN A 121 -5.74 22.13 -0.23
CA ASN A 121 -6.62 22.26 0.94
C ASN A 121 -7.44 21.02 1.34
N GLN A 122 -7.09 19.81 0.88
CA GLN A 122 -7.71 18.55 1.33
C GLN A 122 -6.72 17.70 2.14
N ALA A 123 -6.36 18.14 3.34
CA ALA A 123 -5.61 17.30 4.27
C ALA A 123 -6.48 16.10 4.69
N GLY A 124 -5.92 14.89 4.67
CA GLY A 124 -6.62 13.69 5.17
C GLY A 124 -7.41 12.88 4.14
N VAL A 125 -7.25 13.12 2.84
CA VAL A 125 -7.88 12.27 1.80
C VAL A 125 -7.14 10.94 1.71
N SER A 126 -7.91 9.84 1.75
CA SER A 126 -7.38 8.48 1.60
C SER A 126 -7.25 8.09 0.13
N ILE A 127 -6.19 7.37 -0.22
CA ILE A 127 -6.05 6.74 -1.54
C ILE A 127 -6.54 5.31 -1.45
N LEU A 128 -7.42 4.94 -2.39
CA LEU A 128 -7.88 3.57 -2.58
C LEU A 128 -7.15 2.94 -3.76
N LEU A 129 -6.45 1.84 -3.51
CA LEU A 129 -6.00 0.92 -4.55
C LEU A 129 -7.02 -0.20 -4.69
N GLN A 130 -7.43 -0.50 -5.92
CA GLN A 130 -8.27 -1.64 -6.24
C GLN A 130 -7.65 -2.46 -7.35
N GLN A 131 -7.81 -3.78 -7.24
CA GLN A 131 -7.45 -4.72 -8.28
C GLN A 131 -8.55 -5.76 -8.42
N GLU A 132 -9.11 -5.87 -9.61
CA GLU A 132 -9.99 -6.98 -9.95
C GLU A 132 -9.13 -8.22 -10.27
N TYR A 133 -9.49 -9.35 -9.68
CA TYR A 133 -8.89 -10.64 -9.93
C TYR A 133 -9.98 -11.66 -10.18
N ARG A 134 -9.89 -12.32 -11.34
CA ARG A 134 -10.75 -13.46 -11.65
C ARG A 134 -9.91 -14.72 -11.57
N ILE A 135 -10.35 -15.69 -10.76
CA ILE A 135 -9.75 -17.02 -10.76
C ILE A 135 -10.09 -17.66 -12.13
N PRO A 136 -9.09 -17.98 -12.96
CA PRO A 136 -9.34 -18.51 -14.29
C PRO A 136 -9.93 -19.91 -14.21
N ASP A 137 -10.82 -20.25 -15.14
CA ASP A 137 -11.18 -21.64 -15.38
C ASP A 137 -10.05 -22.27 -16.21
N ALA A 138 -9.13 -22.94 -15.54
CA ALA A 138 -7.96 -23.51 -16.18
C ALA A 138 -8.29 -24.57 -17.25
N GLN A 139 -9.50 -25.15 -17.27
CA GLN A 139 -9.90 -26.12 -18.30
C GLN A 139 -10.23 -25.44 -19.64
N VAL A 140 -10.61 -24.16 -19.62
CA VAL A 140 -11.02 -23.39 -20.81
C VAL A 140 -9.98 -22.32 -21.16
N GLU A 141 -9.41 -21.66 -20.16
CA GLU A 141 -8.57 -20.46 -20.31
C GLU A 141 -7.07 -20.72 -20.03
N GLY A 142 -6.75 -21.88 -19.46
CA GLY A 142 -5.41 -22.19 -18.98
C GLY A 142 -5.04 -21.45 -17.69
N CYS A 143 -3.82 -21.67 -17.19
CA CYS A 143 -3.35 -20.98 -15.98
C CYS A 143 -2.97 -19.53 -16.30
N ASN A 144 -3.47 -18.56 -15.54
CA ASN A 144 -3.08 -17.15 -15.68
C ASN A 144 -2.81 -16.49 -14.31
N SER A 145 -2.00 -15.44 -14.31
CA SER A 145 -1.71 -14.56 -13.16
C SER A 145 -1.91 -13.10 -13.58
N ASN A 146 -2.17 -12.20 -12.63
CA ASN A 146 -2.34 -10.79 -12.99
C ASN A 146 -1.03 -10.17 -13.50
N PRO A 147 -1.11 -9.19 -14.41
CA PRO A 147 0.07 -8.45 -14.85
C PRO A 147 0.70 -7.68 -13.69
N VAL A 148 2.01 -7.49 -13.75
CA VAL A 148 2.80 -6.75 -12.75
C VAL A 148 3.41 -5.53 -13.44
N PHE A 149 3.43 -4.37 -12.78
CA PHE A 149 4.11 -3.20 -13.35
C PHE A 149 5.61 -3.44 -13.49
N LEU A 150 6.10 -3.20 -14.71
CA LEU A 150 7.53 -3.24 -15.04
C LEU A 150 8.25 -1.95 -14.64
N GLN A 151 7.50 -0.86 -14.49
CA GLN A 151 8.00 0.44 -14.08
C GLN A 151 7.21 0.93 -12.86
N PRO A 152 7.89 1.51 -11.85
CA PRO A 152 7.20 2.06 -10.70
C PRO A 152 6.37 3.28 -11.14
N PRO A 153 5.10 3.42 -10.72
CA PRO A 153 4.22 4.53 -11.11
C PRO A 153 4.56 5.81 -10.33
N VAL A 154 5.84 6.20 -10.31
CA VAL A 154 6.38 7.30 -9.50
C VAL A 154 7.20 8.28 -10.33
N ASP A 155 6.98 8.27 -11.65
CA ASP A 155 7.58 9.26 -12.54
C ASP A 155 7.01 10.65 -12.26
N ILE A 156 7.92 11.62 -12.10
CA ILE A 156 7.57 13.00 -11.82
C ILE A 156 7.48 13.72 -13.16
N GLY A 157 6.25 13.96 -13.61
CA GLY A 157 5.98 14.81 -14.77
C GLY A 157 6.37 16.26 -14.49
N GLN A 158 7.10 16.89 -15.41
CA GLN A 158 7.36 18.32 -15.38
C GLN A 158 6.54 19.01 -16.47
N PRO A 159 5.86 20.14 -16.20
CA PRO A 159 5.16 20.89 -17.23
C PRO A 159 6.08 21.19 -18.42
N GLY A 160 5.67 20.77 -19.63
CA GLY A 160 6.41 21.02 -20.87
C GLY A 160 7.58 20.07 -21.16
N ARG A 161 7.77 18.98 -20.43
CA ARG A 161 8.77 17.95 -20.75
C ARG A 161 8.12 16.58 -21.00
N PRO A 162 8.30 15.97 -22.19
CA PRO A 162 7.90 14.58 -22.42
C PRO A 162 8.78 13.61 -21.63
N PHE A 163 8.23 12.43 -21.35
CA PHE A 163 8.89 11.32 -20.66
C PHE A 163 9.83 10.56 -21.59
#